data_AF-A0A2M7AI37-F1
#
_entry.id   AF-A0A2M7AI37-F1
#
_cell.length_a   1.000
_cell.length_b   1.000
_cell.length_c   1.000
_cell.angle_alpha   90.00
_cell.angle_beta   90.00
_cell.angle_gamma   90.00
#
_symmetry.space_group_name_H-M   'P 1'
#
loop_
_entity.id
_entity.type
_entity.pdbx_description
1 polymer ?
#
loop_
_entity_poly.entity_id
_entity_poly.type
_entity_poly.pdbx_seq_one_letter_code
_entity_poly.pdbx_strand_id
1 'polypeptide(L)'
;MGDNYSFSQYRWKCSDGAATVDVWDQSVEARKATEPVMEKLKELEGMASFKGNLFKPAFSYDFPGYPRHHPINLAAFPQRHVDFDMHSIEPGYGFPIHLHDYADENYLVIGGKGKILIENEVYDAEIHDVFYIPPGKWHCAFNPAENTEPFHLFIFQTPRVSDELSEMGYVEITKSQWDQLGLPKKEWEK
;
A
#
# COMPACT_ATOMS: atom_id res chain seq x y z
N MET A 1 -1.11 22.36 28.03
CA MET A 1 0.27 22.04 28.45
C MET A 1 1.06 21.82 27.18
N GLY A 2 2.11 22.62 26.97
CA GLY A 2 2.89 22.59 25.74
C GLY A 2 3.95 21.51 25.82
N ASP A 3 3.85 20.51 24.95
CA ASP A 3 4.86 19.46 24.86
C ASP A 3 6.02 19.97 24.01
N ASN A 4 7.12 20.22 24.70
CA ASN A 4 8.39 20.65 24.14
C ASN A 4 9.08 19.42 23.54
N TYR A 5 8.91 19.17 22.24
CA TYR A 5 9.66 18.16 21.50
C TYR A 5 11.11 18.62 21.28
N SER A 6 11.88 18.74 22.37
CA SER A 6 13.31 19.02 22.31
C SER A 6 14.11 17.72 22.19
N PHE A 7 14.63 17.44 21.00
CA PHE A 7 15.50 16.29 20.69
C PHE A 7 16.99 16.55 21.01
N SER A 8 17.29 17.62 21.76
CA SER A 8 18.65 18.05 22.15
C SER A 8 19.47 17.02 22.95
N GLN A 9 18.84 15.93 23.39
CA GLN A 9 19.43 14.86 24.17
C GLN A 9 20.03 13.71 23.34
N TYR A 10 19.82 13.68 22.01
CA TYR A 10 20.37 12.63 21.14
C TYR A 10 21.63 13.13 20.40
N ARG A 11 22.82 12.82 20.93
CA ARG A 11 24.10 13.01 20.20
C ARG A 11 24.48 11.73 19.46
N TRP A 12 24.68 11.81 18.16
CA TRP A 12 25.19 10.72 17.33
C TRP A 12 26.71 10.84 17.17
N LYS A 13 27.42 9.71 17.30
CA LYS A 13 28.83 9.59 16.93
C LYS A 13 28.93 8.84 15.61
N CYS A 14 29.52 9.44 14.59
CA CYS A 14 29.90 8.71 13.37
C CYS A 14 30.96 7.65 13.73
N SER A 15 30.91 6.52 13.02
CA SER A 15 31.73 5.33 13.29
C SER A 15 33.24 5.53 13.02
N ASP A 16 33.63 6.60 12.34
CA ASP A 16 34.99 6.92 11.94
C ASP A 16 35.73 7.87 12.90
N GLY A 17 35.09 8.31 13.99
CA GLY A 17 35.72 9.18 14.98
C GLY A 17 35.98 10.61 14.50
N ALA A 18 35.44 11.01 13.34
CA ALA A 18 35.43 12.41 12.94
C ALA A 18 34.65 13.23 13.99
N ALA A 19 35.13 14.45 14.27
CA ALA A 19 34.50 15.38 15.18
C ALA A 19 32.98 15.38 14.95
N THR A 20 32.19 15.26 16.02
CA THR A 20 30.74 15.38 15.96
C THR A 20 30.41 16.67 15.23
N VAL A 21 30.12 16.60 13.94
CA VAL A 21 29.56 17.72 13.22
C VAL A 21 28.20 17.94 13.87
N ASP A 22 28.03 19.13 14.45
CA ASP A 22 26.68 19.57 14.75
C ASP A 22 26.04 19.82 13.39
N VAL A 23 25.40 18.76 12.88
CA VAL A 23 24.66 18.80 11.61
C VAL A 23 23.68 19.96 11.64
N TRP A 24 23.25 20.47 12.80
CA TRP A 24 22.36 21.60 12.91
C TRP A 24 23.05 22.96 12.69
N ASP A 25 24.26 23.16 13.23
CA ASP A 25 25.03 24.40 13.01
C ASP A 25 25.51 24.54 11.56
N GLN A 26 25.82 23.42 10.90
CA GLN A 26 26.11 23.40 9.45
C GLN A 26 24.84 23.21 8.58
N SER A 27 23.67 23.03 9.20
CA SER A 27 22.39 22.95 8.49
C SER A 27 21.72 24.30 8.30
N VAL A 28 22.25 25.44 8.75
CA VAL A 28 21.49 26.70 8.62
C VAL A 28 21.14 26.98 7.16
N GLU A 29 22.08 26.77 6.23
CA GLU A 29 21.87 26.87 4.79
C GLU A 29 20.98 25.74 4.25
N ALA A 30 21.21 24.49 4.68
CA ALA A 30 20.42 23.32 4.25
C ALA A 30 18.96 23.37 4.74
N ARG A 31 18.73 23.91 5.93
CA ARG A 31 17.44 24.13 6.57
C ARG A 31 16.71 25.26 5.88
N LYS A 32 17.38 26.38 5.59
CA LYS A 32 16.82 27.45 4.75
C LYS A 32 16.44 26.94 3.35
N ALA A 33 17.24 26.05 2.76
CA ALA A 33 16.95 25.49 1.44
C ALA A 33 15.75 24.52 1.46
N THR A 34 15.51 23.82 2.58
CA THR A 34 14.39 22.87 2.72
C THR A 34 13.13 23.48 3.33
N GLU A 35 13.21 24.66 3.95
CA GLU A 35 12.10 25.34 4.64
C GLU A 35 10.84 25.50 3.76
N PRO A 36 10.90 25.93 2.49
CA PRO A 36 9.70 26.06 1.65
C PRO A 36 9.02 24.71 1.37
N VAL A 37 9.81 23.64 1.20
CA VAL A 37 9.29 22.28 0.99
C VAL A 37 8.61 21.81 2.26
N MET A 38 9.25 22.00 3.42
CA MET A 38 8.70 21.60 4.71
C MET A 38 7.41 22.38 5.08
N GLU A 39 7.31 23.66 4.73
CA GLU A 39 6.07 24.43 4.90
C GLU A 39 4.95 23.90 4.02
N LYS A 40 5.25 23.56 2.75
CA LYS A 40 4.24 22.97 1.85
C LYS A 40 3.78 21.60 2.32
N LEU A 41 4.68 20.77 2.85
CA LEU A 41 4.32 19.49 3.46
C LEU A 41 3.39 19.69 4.65
N LYS A 42 3.69 20.63 5.56
CA LYS A 42 2.82 20.93 6.71
C LYS A 42 1.42 21.43 6.31
N GLU A 43 1.33 22.21 5.23
CA GLU A 43 0.04 22.65 4.68
C GLU A 43 -0.80 21.45 4.22
N LEU A 44 -0.20 20.52 3.49
CA LEU A 44 -0.85 19.29 3.02
C LEU A 44 -1.23 18.36 4.20
N GLU A 45 -0.34 18.22 5.18
CA GLU A 45 -0.59 17.45 6.40
C GLU A 45 -1.75 18.04 7.22
N GLY A 46 -1.88 19.36 7.27
CA GLY A 46 -2.99 20.04 7.94
C GLY A 46 -4.37 19.76 7.31
N MET A 47 -4.39 19.26 6.07
CA MET A 47 -5.58 18.82 5.36
C MET A 47 -5.84 17.31 5.53
N ALA A 48 -4.92 16.56 6.15
CA ALA A 48 -4.96 15.11 6.25
C ALA A 48 -5.21 14.64 7.70
N SER A 49 -5.82 13.46 7.84
CA SER A 49 -5.97 12.80 9.14
C SER A 49 -4.87 11.74 9.30
N PHE A 50 -4.20 11.71 10.45
CA PHE A 50 -3.32 10.60 10.84
C PHE A 50 -4.08 9.37 11.34
N LYS A 51 -5.38 9.50 11.55
CA LYS A 51 -6.27 8.42 12.02
C LYS A 51 -7.27 8.06 10.93
N GLY A 52 -7.33 6.78 10.60
CA GLY A 52 -8.32 6.20 9.71
C GLY A 52 -9.07 5.03 10.36
N ASN A 53 -10.11 4.55 9.68
CA ASN A 53 -10.77 3.28 9.99
C ASN A 53 -10.98 2.52 8.68
N LEU A 54 -10.56 1.26 8.64
CA LEU A 54 -10.56 0.45 7.40
C LEU A 54 -11.97 0.36 6.78
N PHE A 55 -13.00 0.22 7.60
CA PHE A 55 -14.39 0.11 7.18
C PHE A 55 -15.13 1.47 7.09
N LYS A 56 -14.42 2.59 7.30
CA LYS A 56 -14.94 3.96 7.11
C LYS A 56 -13.92 4.75 6.32
N PRO A 57 -13.81 4.50 5.00
CA PRO A 57 -12.76 5.08 4.18
C PRO A 57 -12.81 6.62 4.19
N ALA A 58 -11.63 7.24 4.23
CA ALA A 58 -11.48 8.66 3.97
C ALA A 58 -11.74 9.00 2.49
N PHE A 59 -11.34 8.10 1.59
CA PHE A 59 -11.70 8.13 0.19
C PHE A 59 -11.72 6.73 -0.42
N SER A 60 -12.34 6.60 -1.58
CA SER A 60 -12.35 5.36 -2.34
C SER A 60 -12.30 5.67 -3.83
N TYR A 61 -11.66 4.80 -4.58
CA TYR A 61 -11.69 4.83 -6.05
C TYR A 61 -12.03 3.44 -6.58
N ASP A 62 -12.64 3.44 -7.75
CA ASP A 62 -12.99 2.21 -8.45
C ASP A 62 -11.74 1.67 -9.15
N PHE A 63 -11.41 0.43 -8.85
CA PHE A 63 -10.40 -0.31 -9.58
C PHE A 63 -11.12 -1.42 -10.35
N PRO A 64 -10.99 -1.51 -11.68
CA PRO A 64 -11.98 -2.11 -12.58
C PRO A 64 -12.75 -3.31 -12.01
N GLY A 65 -13.92 -3.03 -11.44
CA GLY A 65 -14.84 -4.04 -10.92
C GLY A 65 -14.87 -4.26 -9.41
N TYR A 66 -14.12 -3.50 -8.59
CA TYR A 66 -14.30 -3.47 -7.13
C TYR A 66 -13.69 -2.20 -6.47
N PRO A 67 -14.26 -1.69 -5.36
CA PRO A 67 -13.78 -0.47 -4.71
C PRO A 67 -12.53 -0.70 -3.87
N ARG A 68 -11.54 0.20 -3.97
CA ARG A 68 -10.41 0.28 -3.03
C ARG A 68 -10.68 1.33 -1.97
N HIS A 69 -10.60 0.93 -0.70
CA HIS A 69 -10.92 1.77 0.44
C HIS A 69 -9.65 2.27 1.13
N HIS A 70 -9.46 3.58 1.16
CA HIS A 70 -8.30 4.17 1.79
C HIS A 70 -8.72 4.81 3.11
N PRO A 71 -8.27 4.28 4.26
CA PRO A 71 -8.64 4.82 5.57
C PRO A 71 -7.95 6.16 5.87
N ILE A 72 -6.86 6.46 5.17
CA ILE A 72 -6.07 7.69 5.27
C ILE A 72 -5.80 8.21 3.86
N ASN A 73 -5.84 9.53 3.66
CA ASN A 73 -5.46 10.16 2.40
C ASN A 73 -3.93 10.19 2.23
N LEU A 74 -3.35 9.05 1.82
CA LEU A 74 -1.92 8.91 1.61
C LEU A 74 -1.35 9.84 0.53
N ALA A 75 -2.18 10.32 -0.41
CA ALA A 75 -1.79 11.31 -1.40
C ALA A 75 -1.43 12.68 -0.78
N ALA A 76 -1.90 12.97 0.44
CA ALA A 76 -1.52 14.17 1.18
C ALA A 76 -0.11 14.07 1.81
N PHE A 77 0.54 12.90 1.75
CA PHE A 77 1.87 12.64 2.28
C PHE A 77 2.82 12.21 1.13
N PRO A 78 3.24 13.13 0.26
CA PRO A 78 4.11 12.80 -0.89
C PRO A 78 5.50 12.26 -0.50
N GLN A 79 5.95 12.54 0.73
CA GLN A 79 7.20 12.05 1.32
C GLN A 79 7.11 10.63 1.89
N ARG A 80 5.94 9.99 1.84
CA ARG A 80 5.77 8.64 2.40
C ARG A 80 6.59 7.62 1.62
N HIS A 81 6.98 6.55 2.30
CA HIS A 81 7.68 5.43 1.71
C HIS A 81 6.82 4.17 1.57
N VAL A 82 5.59 4.23 2.06
CA VAL A 82 4.67 3.10 2.16
C VAL A 82 3.33 3.46 1.55
N ASP A 83 2.68 2.45 0.97
CA ASP A 83 1.27 2.51 0.64
C ASP A 83 0.51 1.44 1.42
N PHE A 84 -0.74 1.76 1.75
CA PHE A 84 -1.67 0.78 2.26
C PHE A 84 -3.10 1.15 1.94
N ASP A 85 -3.93 0.14 1.75
CA ASP A 85 -5.35 0.27 1.54
C ASP A 85 -6.09 -0.98 2.03
N MET A 86 -7.41 -0.89 2.03
CA MET A 86 -8.30 -2.01 2.27
C MET A 86 -8.94 -2.41 0.95
N HIS A 87 -8.88 -3.70 0.65
CA HIS A 87 -9.62 -4.31 -0.45
C HIS A 87 -10.81 -5.07 0.12
N SER A 88 -11.99 -4.82 -0.44
CA SER A 88 -13.21 -5.58 -0.15
C SER A 88 -13.63 -6.30 -1.42
N ILE A 89 -13.46 -7.62 -1.43
CA ILE A 89 -13.64 -8.46 -2.61
C ILE A 89 -14.94 -9.25 -2.44
N GLU A 90 -15.94 -8.95 -3.26
CA GLU A 90 -17.23 -9.66 -3.26
C GLU A 90 -17.09 -11.09 -3.79
N PRO A 91 -17.96 -12.03 -3.38
CA PRO A 91 -17.96 -13.39 -3.94
C PRO A 91 -18.02 -13.41 -5.46
N GLY A 92 -17.12 -14.18 -6.09
CA GLY A 92 -16.96 -14.28 -7.54
C GLY A 92 -16.05 -13.23 -8.17
N TYR A 93 -15.45 -12.35 -7.37
CA TYR A 93 -14.54 -11.29 -7.82
C TYR A 93 -13.11 -11.49 -7.31
N GLY A 94 -12.20 -10.71 -7.87
CA GLY A 94 -10.79 -10.64 -7.51
C GLY A 94 -10.09 -9.59 -8.36
N PHE A 95 -8.81 -9.36 -8.07
CA PHE A 95 -7.99 -8.49 -8.91
C PHE A 95 -7.17 -9.26 -9.93
N PRO A 96 -6.79 -8.62 -11.06
CA PRO A 96 -5.92 -9.23 -12.05
C PRO A 96 -4.62 -9.72 -11.41
N ILE A 97 -4.12 -10.83 -11.92
CA ILE A 97 -2.77 -11.28 -11.60
C ILE A 97 -1.79 -10.20 -12.07
N HIS A 98 -0.86 -9.82 -11.21
CA HIS A 98 0.15 -8.81 -11.49
C HIS A 98 1.41 -9.10 -10.68
N LEU A 99 2.45 -8.28 -10.89
CA LEU A 99 3.65 -8.27 -10.06
C LEU A 99 4.16 -6.84 -9.90
N HIS A 100 4.99 -6.66 -8.88
CA HIS A 100 5.84 -5.49 -8.69
C HIS A 100 7.28 -5.98 -8.72
N ASP A 101 8.16 -5.41 -9.54
CA ASP A 101 9.56 -5.86 -9.66
C ASP A 101 10.51 -5.20 -8.64
N TYR A 102 10.01 -4.27 -7.84
CA TYR A 102 10.77 -3.44 -6.90
C TYR A 102 10.15 -3.34 -5.50
N ALA A 103 8.85 -3.59 -5.33
CA ALA A 103 8.14 -3.42 -4.08
C ALA A 103 7.78 -4.76 -3.42
N ASP A 104 8.00 -4.82 -2.11
CA ASP A 104 7.38 -5.82 -1.25
C ASP A 104 5.89 -5.49 -1.10
N GLU A 105 5.05 -6.51 -1.16
CA GLU A 105 3.63 -6.41 -0.84
C GLU A 105 3.24 -7.43 0.24
N ASN A 106 2.35 -7.03 1.14
CA ASN A 106 1.84 -7.88 2.19
C ASN A 106 0.32 -7.84 2.20
N TYR A 107 -0.31 -9.01 2.28
CA TYR A 107 -1.74 -9.13 2.56
C TYR A 107 -1.94 -9.60 3.98
N LEU A 108 -2.70 -8.84 4.76
CA LEU A 108 -3.27 -9.31 6.01
C LEU A 108 -4.76 -9.52 5.80
N VAL A 109 -5.24 -10.75 6.02
CA VAL A 109 -6.67 -11.03 5.98
C VAL A 109 -7.32 -10.48 7.25
N ILE A 110 -8.24 -9.54 7.07
CA ILE A 110 -8.93 -8.85 8.17
C ILE A 110 -10.42 -9.20 8.28
N GLY A 111 -10.95 -9.97 7.34
CA GLY A 111 -12.36 -10.38 7.34
C GLY A 111 -12.70 -11.34 6.20
N GLY A 112 -13.70 -12.19 6.42
CA GLY A 112 -14.13 -13.19 5.44
C GLY A 112 -13.09 -14.28 5.19
N LYS A 113 -13.25 -14.97 4.06
CA LYS A 113 -12.32 -15.99 3.56
C LYS A 113 -12.18 -15.87 2.05
N GLY A 114 -11.04 -16.26 1.51
CA GLY A 114 -10.76 -16.13 0.08
C GLY A 114 -9.63 -17.04 -0.35
N LYS A 115 -9.06 -16.71 -1.51
CA LYS A 115 -7.92 -17.40 -2.09
C LYS A 115 -6.87 -16.39 -2.50
N ILE A 116 -5.61 -16.73 -2.24
CA ILE A 116 -4.46 -15.96 -2.71
C ILE A 116 -3.68 -16.86 -3.66
N LEU A 117 -3.39 -16.36 -4.86
CA LEU A 117 -2.46 -16.99 -5.79
C LEU A 117 -1.11 -16.29 -5.66
N ILE A 118 -0.04 -17.05 -5.45
CA ILE A 118 1.33 -16.57 -5.57
C ILE A 118 2.08 -17.55 -6.46
N GLU A 119 2.65 -17.04 -7.56
CA GLU A 119 3.23 -17.83 -8.64
C GLU A 119 2.24 -18.89 -9.16
N ASN A 120 2.47 -20.15 -8.83
CA ASN A 120 1.68 -21.30 -9.28
C ASN A 120 0.91 -21.97 -8.13
N GLU A 121 0.91 -21.38 -6.94
CA GLU A 121 0.28 -21.94 -5.75
C GLU A 121 -0.91 -21.11 -5.30
N VAL A 122 -2.04 -21.79 -5.10
CA VAL A 122 -3.27 -21.18 -4.57
C VAL A 122 -3.43 -21.59 -3.11
N TYR A 123 -3.46 -20.59 -2.24
CA TYR A 123 -3.65 -20.75 -0.80
C TYR A 123 -5.10 -20.45 -0.43
N ASP A 124 -5.65 -21.25 0.49
CA ASP A 124 -6.79 -20.83 1.30
C ASP A 124 -6.35 -19.70 2.23
N ALA A 125 -7.20 -18.68 2.36
CA ALA A 125 -6.92 -17.51 3.19
C ALA A 125 -8.11 -17.26 4.11
N GLU A 126 -7.85 -17.20 5.41
CA GLU A 126 -8.82 -16.87 6.46
C GLU A 126 -8.31 -15.77 7.38
N ILE A 127 -9.18 -15.26 8.24
CA ILE A 127 -8.89 -14.11 9.11
C ILE A 127 -7.63 -14.35 9.93
N HIS A 128 -6.75 -13.36 9.93
CA HIS A 128 -5.41 -13.34 10.55
C HIS A 128 -4.29 -14.04 9.78
N ASP A 129 -4.56 -14.65 8.62
CA ASP A 129 -3.49 -15.08 7.73
C ASP A 129 -2.74 -13.87 7.16
N VAL A 130 -1.43 -14.07 6.98
CA VAL A 130 -0.52 -13.09 6.39
C VAL A 130 0.21 -13.71 5.22
N PHE A 131 0.24 -12.98 4.10
CA PHE A 131 0.97 -13.35 2.90
C PHE A 131 2.02 -12.29 2.63
N TYR A 132 3.27 -12.72 2.53
CA TYR A 132 4.39 -11.87 2.13
C TYR A 132 4.75 -12.18 0.68
N ILE A 133 4.75 -11.14 -0.14
CA ILE A 133 4.97 -11.20 -1.58
C ILE A 133 6.21 -10.36 -1.90
N PRO A 134 7.37 -10.99 -2.09
CA PRO A 134 8.58 -10.26 -2.44
C PRO A 134 8.50 -9.76 -3.90
N PRO A 135 9.34 -8.79 -4.26
CA PRO A 135 9.46 -8.31 -5.63
C PRO A 135 9.67 -9.44 -6.65
N GLY A 136 9.06 -9.28 -7.82
CA GLY A 136 9.16 -10.19 -8.96
C GLY A 136 8.28 -11.45 -8.85
N LYS A 137 7.31 -11.47 -7.92
CA LYS A 137 6.35 -12.57 -7.79
C LYS A 137 5.02 -12.22 -8.40
N TRP A 138 4.50 -13.09 -9.27
CA TRP A 138 3.13 -12.98 -9.77
C TRP A 138 2.15 -13.31 -8.66
N HIS A 139 1.10 -12.50 -8.51
CA HIS A 139 0.13 -12.71 -7.45
C HIS A 139 -1.25 -12.13 -7.78
N CYS A 140 -2.29 -12.70 -7.16
CA CYS A 140 -3.60 -12.08 -7.04
C CYS A 140 -4.35 -12.56 -5.79
N ALA A 141 -5.41 -11.84 -5.42
CA ALA A 141 -6.41 -12.32 -4.48
C ALA A 141 -7.79 -12.37 -5.14
N PHE A 142 -8.57 -13.39 -4.76
CA PHE A 142 -9.94 -13.54 -5.22
C PHE A 142 -10.83 -14.16 -4.14
N ASN A 143 -12.12 -13.84 -4.21
CA ASN A 143 -13.15 -14.41 -3.37
C ASN A 143 -13.95 -15.43 -4.21
N PRO A 144 -13.87 -16.75 -3.92
CA PRO A 144 -14.64 -17.76 -4.62
C PRO A 144 -16.14 -17.46 -4.66
N ALA A 145 -16.81 -17.79 -5.77
CA ALA A 145 -18.22 -17.45 -6.01
C ALA A 145 -19.19 -18.17 -5.05
N GLU A 146 -18.76 -19.29 -4.47
CA GLU A 146 -19.49 -20.06 -3.47
C GLU A 146 -19.50 -19.44 -2.07
N ASN A 147 -18.70 -18.41 -1.82
CA ASN A 147 -18.73 -17.68 -0.56
C ASN A 147 -19.95 -16.78 -0.46
N THR A 148 -20.37 -16.46 0.77
CA THR A 148 -21.56 -15.63 1.03
C THR A 148 -21.23 -14.25 1.57
N GLU A 149 -19.99 -14.03 1.99
CA GLU A 149 -19.53 -12.79 2.61
C GLU A 149 -18.35 -12.20 1.83
N PRO A 150 -18.14 -10.87 1.89
CA PRO A 150 -16.95 -10.24 1.34
C PRO A 150 -15.66 -10.76 1.98
N PHE A 151 -14.60 -10.81 1.17
CA PHE A 151 -13.23 -11.11 1.60
C PHE A 151 -12.47 -9.79 1.75
N HIS A 152 -11.93 -9.54 2.94
CA HIS A 152 -11.31 -8.27 3.28
C HIS A 152 -9.81 -8.44 3.51
N LEU A 153 -9.03 -7.67 2.76
CA LEU A 153 -7.57 -7.60 2.87
C LEU A 153 -7.16 -6.19 3.31
N PHE A 154 -6.24 -6.13 4.25
CA PHE A 154 -5.39 -4.97 4.44
C PHE A 154 -4.10 -5.21 3.66
N ILE A 155 -3.83 -4.34 2.68
CA ILE A 155 -2.66 -4.46 1.83
C ILE A 155 -1.65 -3.40 2.26
N PHE A 156 -0.39 -3.79 2.37
CA PHE A 156 0.72 -2.90 2.70
C PHE A 156 1.87 -3.12 1.73
N GLN A 157 2.41 -2.04 1.18
CA GLN A 157 3.44 -2.07 0.15
C GLN A 157 4.62 -1.14 0.49
N THR A 158 5.83 -1.57 0.16
CA THR A 158 7.05 -0.75 0.26
C THR A 158 8.09 -1.14 -0.80
N PRO A 159 8.69 -0.19 -1.54
CA PRO A 159 8.35 1.24 -1.59
C PRO A 159 6.91 1.49 -2.06
N ARG A 160 6.42 2.73 -1.94
CA ARG A 160 5.06 3.10 -2.37
C ARG A 160 4.81 2.75 -3.84
N VAL A 161 3.70 2.09 -4.14
CA VAL A 161 3.36 1.58 -5.48
C VAL A 161 2.43 2.50 -6.26
N SER A 162 1.77 3.43 -5.57
CA SER A 162 0.82 4.35 -6.22
C SER A 162 1.42 5.19 -7.35
N ASP A 163 2.74 5.41 -7.35
CA ASP A 163 3.43 6.18 -8.40
C ASP A 163 3.54 5.40 -9.71
N GLU A 164 3.64 4.07 -9.66
CA GLU A 164 3.71 3.24 -10.86
C GLU A 164 2.35 3.05 -11.55
N LEU A 165 1.26 3.13 -10.78
CA LEU A 165 -0.09 3.19 -11.35
C LEU A 165 -0.23 4.34 -12.36
N SER A 166 0.58 5.39 -12.22
CA SER A 166 0.68 6.53 -13.13
C SER A 166 1.78 6.44 -14.19
N GLU A 167 2.88 5.72 -13.97
CA GLU A 167 4.09 5.83 -14.81
C GLU A 167 4.46 4.59 -15.65
N MET A 168 4.17 3.35 -15.19
CA MET A 168 4.77 2.16 -15.81
C MET A 168 3.80 1.21 -16.53
N GLY A 169 2.51 1.54 -16.57
CA GLY A 169 1.54 0.78 -17.36
C GLY A 169 1.36 -0.63 -16.81
N TYR A 170 0.31 -0.80 -16.02
CA TYR A 170 -0.31 -2.08 -15.64
C TYR A 170 0.00 -3.19 -16.66
N VAL A 171 0.74 -4.23 -16.27
CA VAL A 171 0.75 -5.49 -17.03
C VAL A 171 -0.47 -6.27 -16.55
N GLU A 172 -1.64 -5.82 -16.99
CA GLU A 172 -2.88 -6.56 -16.83
C GLU A 172 -2.79 -7.83 -17.68
N ILE A 173 -2.95 -9.01 -17.07
CA ILE A 173 -3.07 -10.26 -17.82
C ILE A 173 -4.30 -10.15 -18.72
N THR A 174 -4.07 -10.26 -20.03
CA THR A 174 -5.13 -10.13 -21.03
C THR A 174 -6.18 -11.23 -20.88
N LYS A 175 -7.41 -10.98 -21.34
CA LYS A 175 -8.49 -11.98 -21.40
C LYS A 175 -8.04 -13.34 -21.97
N SER A 176 -7.16 -13.34 -22.97
CA SER A 176 -6.61 -14.57 -23.57
C SER A 176 -5.80 -15.42 -22.59
N GLN A 177 -5.06 -14.78 -21.70
CA GLN A 177 -4.24 -15.46 -20.69
C GLN A 177 -5.11 -15.87 -19.50
N TRP A 178 -6.16 -15.10 -19.17
CA TRP A 178 -7.20 -15.48 -18.20
C TRP A 178 -7.89 -16.79 -18.59
N ASP A 179 -8.28 -16.94 -19.87
CA ASP A 179 -8.89 -18.15 -20.41
C ASP A 179 -7.93 -19.37 -20.40
N GLN A 180 -6.62 -19.15 -20.60
CA GLN A 180 -5.62 -20.23 -20.56
C GLN A 180 -5.41 -20.83 -19.17
N LEU A 181 -5.60 -20.03 -18.11
CA LEU A 181 -5.39 -20.43 -16.73
C LEU A 181 -6.61 -21.11 -16.09
N GLY A 182 -7.75 -21.18 -16.80
CA GLY A 182 -8.95 -21.87 -16.32
C GLY A 182 -9.64 -21.20 -15.14
N LEU A 183 -9.46 -19.89 -14.96
CA LEU A 183 -10.05 -19.12 -13.86
C LEU A 183 -11.56 -18.87 -14.07
N PRO A 184 -12.33 -18.63 -12.99
CA PRO A 184 -13.78 -18.41 -13.07
C PRO A 184 -14.15 -17.28 -14.05
N LYS A 185 -15.18 -17.50 -14.86
CA LYS A 185 -15.68 -16.52 -15.85
C LYS A 185 -16.73 -15.61 -15.21
N LYS A 186 -16.74 -14.33 -15.58
CA LYS A 186 -17.76 -13.36 -15.13
C LYS A 186 -19.11 -13.68 -15.78
N GLU A 187 -20.22 -13.50 -15.06
CA GLU A 187 -21.56 -13.84 -15.57
C GLU A 187 -22.02 -12.99 -16.76
N TRP A 188 -21.50 -11.78 -16.92
CA TRP A 188 -21.80 -10.90 -18.05
C TRP A 188 -20.98 -11.20 -19.32
N GLU A 189 -20.17 -12.27 -19.30
CA GLU A 189 -19.44 -12.77 -20.47
C GLU A 189 -20.00 -14.10 -21.01
N LYS A 190 -21.15 -14.56 -20.51
CA LYS A 190 -21.96 -15.61 -21.12
C LYS A 190 -22.87 -15.02 -22.21
#